data_AF-A0A7C5U1F3-F1
#
_entry.id   AF-A0A7C5U1F3-F1
#
_cell.length_a   1.000
_cell.length_b   1.000
_cell.length_c   1.000
_cell.angle_alpha   90.00
_cell.angle_beta   90.00
_cell.angle_gamma   90.00
#
_symmetry.space_group_name_H-M   'P 1'
#
loop_
_entity.id
_entity.type
_entity.pdbx_description
1 polymer ?
#
loop_
_entity_poly.entity_id
_entity_poly.type
_entity_poly.pdbx_seq_one_letter_code
_entity_poly.pdbx_strand_id
1 'polypeptide(L)'
;MKGCCHKNDAVIAIPRYVEGIKLRRLKESYEYIYKYYKDYIVYEEFLCKPSPMIFLDDIIRVIRPSKEPCRNVSKDLYEKARELIRLLDEEGLNSFLTGSLLYCAADDSSDIDIVIYTYDHEKNYRDEMEKLINRNIFNRLDDNDITKIISKVGEGLEHYSHKMILRRSVHELKYKNTIVSIRFVDCSADVKKILCNKLRVCENYHGVLKIIYDEKGFTTPSIYLAKDMSSKEVYYVYSHRMRFADLRSGDKIFYKGFVEKTCEGFNRINLDIGDVRIIMNT
;
A
#
# COMPACT_ATOMS: atom_id res chain seq x y z
N MET A 1 2.49 9.63 0.55
CA MET A 1 3.63 9.17 1.38
C MET A 1 3.67 7.65 1.33
N LYS A 2 4.72 7.06 0.77
CA LYS A 2 4.92 5.61 0.75
C LYS A 2 6.34 5.34 1.17
N GLY A 3 6.53 5.04 2.44
CA GLY A 3 7.84 4.70 2.97
C GLY A 3 7.88 4.90 4.47
N CYS A 4 8.55 3.98 5.15
CA CYS A 4 9.05 4.18 6.50
C CYS A 4 10.48 4.76 6.49
N CYS A 5 11.03 4.98 5.29
CA CYS A 5 12.39 5.40 5.00
C CYS A 5 12.36 6.61 4.09
N HIS A 6 13.00 7.68 4.53
CA HIS A 6 13.08 8.97 3.88
C HIS A 6 14.44 9.59 4.17
N LYS A 7 14.84 10.56 3.34
CA LYS A 7 15.95 11.44 3.65
C LYS A 7 15.55 12.33 4.83
N ASN A 8 16.51 12.82 5.63
CA ASN A 8 16.19 13.63 6.82
C ASN A 8 15.47 14.96 6.49
N ASP A 9 15.77 15.53 5.32
CA ASP A 9 15.29 16.83 4.82
C ASP A 9 14.32 16.70 3.64
N ALA A 10 13.86 15.48 3.30
CA ALA A 10 12.93 15.27 2.20
C ALA A 10 12.05 14.03 2.39
N VAL A 11 10.85 14.03 1.80
CA VAL A 11 9.91 12.90 1.86
C VAL A 11 9.68 12.30 0.48
N ILE A 12 9.62 10.98 0.40
CA ILE A 12 9.27 10.29 -0.85
C ILE A 12 7.77 10.47 -1.10
N ALA A 13 7.43 11.23 -2.14
CA ALA A 13 6.06 11.49 -2.53
C ALA A 13 5.94 11.74 -4.04
N ILE A 14 4.79 11.36 -4.59
CA ILE A 14 4.42 11.58 -5.99
C ILE A 14 3.21 12.50 -6.04
N PRO A 15 3.07 13.36 -7.08
CA PRO A 15 1.91 14.19 -7.24
C PRO A 15 0.67 13.32 -7.46
N ARG A 16 -0.42 13.67 -6.78
CA ARG A 16 -1.71 13.00 -6.94
C ARG A 16 -2.74 13.89 -7.65
N TYR A 17 -2.63 15.19 -7.46
CA TYR A 17 -3.41 16.21 -8.15
C TYR A 17 -2.47 17.30 -8.64
N VAL A 18 -2.73 17.79 -9.84
CA VAL A 18 -2.06 18.92 -10.46
C VAL A 18 -3.13 19.77 -11.10
N GLU A 19 -3.25 21.05 -10.70
CA GLU A 19 -4.22 21.99 -11.30
C GLU A 19 -5.66 21.42 -11.36
N GLY A 20 -6.07 20.69 -10.31
CA GLY A 20 -7.38 20.03 -10.24
C GLY A 20 -7.48 18.68 -10.96
N ILE A 21 -6.48 18.30 -11.77
CA ILE A 21 -6.45 17.03 -12.49
C ILE A 21 -5.83 15.94 -11.61
N LYS A 22 -6.57 14.84 -11.41
CA LYS A 22 -6.11 13.67 -10.65
C LYS A 22 -5.19 12.78 -11.50
N LEU A 23 -3.94 12.63 -11.08
CA LEU A 23 -2.99 11.68 -11.66
C LEU A 23 -3.22 10.30 -11.04
N ARG A 24 -3.81 9.38 -11.80
CA ARG A 24 -4.29 8.09 -11.26
C ARG A 24 -3.19 7.05 -11.22
N ARG A 25 -2.30 7.05 -12.22
CA ARG A 25 -1.25 6.04 -12.41
C ARG A 25 0.12 6.54 -11.94
N LEU A 26 0.97 5.60 -11.51
CA LEU A 26 2.34 5.93 -11.13
C LEU A 26 3.11 6.47 -12.33
N LYS A 27 2.97 5.82 -13.50
CA LYS A 27 3.57 6.28 -14.75
C LYS A 27 3.26 7.76 -15.04
N GLU A 28 1.99 8.15 -14.99
CA GLU A 28 1.55 9.54 -15.21
C GLU A 28 2.21 10.52 -14.22
N SER A 29 2.32 10.11 -12.96
CA SER A 29 2.94 10.92 -11.91
C SER A 29 4.43 11.13 -12.16
N TYR A 30 5.15 10.08 -12.57
CA TYR A 30 6.57 10.16 -12.91
C TYR A 30 6.82 10.98 -14.18
N GLU A 31 6.02 10.78 -15.23
CA GLU A 31 6.12 11.57 -16.46
C GLU A 31 5.95 13.07 -16.19
N TYR A 32 5.00 13.43 -15.33
CA TYR A 32 4.80 14.81 -14.90
C TYR A 32 6.03 15.38 -14.16
N ILE A 33 6.58 14.64 -13.20
CA ILE A 33 7.76 15.08 -12.44
C ILE A 33 8.98 15.21 -13.36
N TYR A 34 9.25 14.22 -14.23
CA TYR A 34 10.40 14.29 -15.14
C TYR A 34 10.30 15.47 -16.12
N LYS A 35 9.08 15.86 -16.50
CA LYS A 35 8.86 16.97 -17.43
C LYS A 35 9.02 18.34 -16.77
N TYR A 36 8.54 18.52 -15.53
CA TYR A 36 8.41 19.85 -14.92
C TYR A 36 9.20 20.05 -13.62
N TYR A 37 9.59 18.97 -12.93
CA TYR A 37 10.16 18.98 -11.58
C TYR A 37 11.33 18.00 -11.47
N LYS A 38 12.21 17.97 -12.47
CA LYS A 38 13.31 16.99 -12.56
C LYS A 38 14.26 17.05 -11.36
N ASP A 39 14.42 18.22 -10.74
CA ASP A 39 15.29 18.44 -9.57
C ASP A 39 14.78 17.71 -8.31
N TYR A 40 13.50 17.31 -8.30
CA TYR A 40 12.93 16.48 -7.24
C TYR A 40 13.23 14.98 -7.43
N ILE A 41 13.90 14.57 -8.51
CA ILE A 41 14.33 13.19 -8.73
C ILE A 41 15.70 12.97 -8.08
N VAL A 42 15.68 12.37 -6.89
CA VAL A 42 16.87 12.17 -6.06
C VAL A 42 17.18 10.68 -5.96
N TYR A 43 18.47 10.35 -5.96
CA TYR A 43 18.94 9.00 -5.65
C TYR A 43 19.24 8.90 -4.15
N GLU A 44 18.74 7.84 -3.51
CA GLU A 44 19.07 7.50 -2.13
C GLU A 44 19.67 6.11 -2.07
N GLU A 45 20.59 5.91 -1.13
CA GLU A 45 21.40 4.70 -1.05
C GLU A 45 20.61 3.45 -0.65
N PHE A 46 19.42 3.63 -0.07
CA PHE A 46 18.48 2.55 0.22
C PHE A 46 17.50 2.28 -0.94
N LEU A 47 17.69 2.88 -2.12
CA LEU A 47 16.82 2.72 -3.29
C LEU A 47 17.59 2.19 -4.50
N CYS A 48 16.92 1.31 -5.24
CA CYS A 48 17.47 0.75 -6.47
C CYS A 48 17.47 1.73 -7.65
N LYS A 49 16.58 2.74 -7.60
CA LYS A 49 16.40 3.73 -8.66
C LYS A 49 16.12 5.11 -8.07
N PRO A 50 16.46 6.19 -8.80
CA PRO A 50 16.06 7.54 -8.43
C PRO A 50 14.55 7.61 -8.21
N SER A 51 14.15 8.33 -7.18
CA SER A 51 12.74 8.46 -6.78
C SER A 51 12.40 9.93 -6.50
N PRO A 52 11.12 10.32 -6.70
CA PRO A 52 10.68 11.67 -6.39
C PRO A 52 10.73 11.92 -4.88
N MET A 53 11.41 13.01 -4.48
CA MET A 53 11.56 13.44 -3.09
C MET A 53 11.21 14.91 -2.97
N ILE A 54 10.27 15.24 -2.10
CA ILE A 54 9.85 16.61 -1.81
C ILE A 54 10.64 17.10 -0.60
N PHE A 55 11.47 18.12 -0.79
CA PHE A 55 12.21 18.75 0.30
C PHE A 55 11.25 19.36 1.33
N LEU A 56 11.59 19.27 2.61
CA LEU A 56 10.71 19.73 3.69
C LEU A 56 10.39 21.22 3.58
N ASP A 57 11.35 22.03 3.11
CA ASP A 57 11.20 23.48 2.93
C ASP A 57 10.18 23.85 1.83
N ASP A 58 9.91 22.93 0.90
CA ASP A 58 8.91 23.12 -0.16
C ASP A 58 7.49 22.73 0.30
N ILE A 59 7.35 22.13 1.48
CA ILE A 59 6.06 21.67 1.99
C ILE A 59 5.32 22.84 2.65
N ILE A 60 4.42 23.44 1.89
CA ILE A 60 3.58 24.56 2.38
C ILE A 60 2.56 24.09 3.42
N ARG A 61 2.04 22.86 3.29
CA ARG A 61 1.01 22.32 4.19
C ARG A 61 1.02 20.81 4.24
N VAL A 62 0.89 20.27 5.46
CA VAL A 62 0.64 18.84 5.70
C VAL A 62 -0.82 18.64 6.10
N ILE A 63 -1.53 17.82 5.34
CA ILE A 63 -2.88 17.35 5.69
C ILE A 63 -2.71 16.06 6.49
N ARG A 64 -3.09 16.10 7.78
CA ARG A 64 -2.98 14.94 8.67
C ARG A 64 -4.23 14.06 8.57
N PRO A 65 -4.10 12.73 8.77
CA PRO A 65 -5.25 11.86 8.98
C PRO A 65 -6.18 12.39 10.07
N SER A 66 -7.50 12.23 9.88
CA SER A 66 -8.53 12.83 10.73
C SER A 66 -9.63 11.84 11.03
N LYS A 67 -10.28 11.97 12.19
CA LYS A 67 -11.51 11.24 12.52
C LYS A 67 -12.75 11.83 11.83
N GLU A 68 -12.61 13.05 11.32
CA GLU A 68 -13.69 13.84 10.73
C GLU A 68 -13.43 14.06 9.24
N PRO A 69 -14.40 13.77 8.34
CA PRO A 69 -14.31 14.12 6.93
C PRO A 69 -14.35 15.64 6.72
N CYS A 70 -13.94 16.09 5.53
CA CYS A 70 -14.14 17.48 5.13
C CYS A 70 -15.63 17.84 5.04
N ARG A 71 -15.95 19.12 5.30
CA ARG A 71 -17.34 19.65 5.26
C ARG A 71 -18.01 19.62 3.89
N ASN A 72 -17.24 19.57 2.80
CA ASN A 72 -17.77 19.61 1.43
C ASN A 72 -18.09 18.22 0.85
N VAL A 73 -18.10 17.19 1.68
CA VAL A 73 -18.52 15.82 1.30
C VAL A 73 -20.04 15.73 1.38
N SER A 74 -20.67 14.89 0.55
CA SER A 74 -22.10 14.65 0.65
C SER A 74 -22.50 14.09 2.02
N LYS A 75 -23.72 14.43 2.46
CA LYS A 75 -24.20 14.11 3.80
C LYS A 75 -24.16 12.60 4.09
N ASP A 76 -24.60 11.77 3.14
CA ASP A 76 -24.59 10.31 3.27
C ASP A 76 -23.18 9.75 3.45
N LEU A 77 -22.23 10.17 2.61
CA LEU A 77 -20.85 9.71 2.70
C LEU A 77 -20.15 10.22 3.96
N TYR A 78 -20.45 11.45 4.38
CA TYR A 78 -19.98 12.04 5.63
C TYR A 78 -20.46 11.24 6.85
N GLU A 79 -21.75 10.92 6.92
CA GLU A 79 -22.33 10.14 8.02
C GLU A 79 -21.78 8.72 8.08
N LYS A 80 -21.71 8.02 6.93
CA LYS A 80 -21.12 6.67 6.83
C LYS A 80 -19.65 6.64 7.27
N ALA A 81 -18.85 7.61 6.84
CA ALA A 81 -17.44 7.68 7.21
C ALA A 81 -17.25 7.90 8.72
N ARG A 82 -18.04 8.80 9.34
CA ARG A 82 -17.97 9.03 10.80
C ARG A 82 -18.43 7.84 11.62
N GLU A 83 -19.54 7.22 11.21
CA GLU A 83 -20.04 6.01 11.86
C GLU A 83 -19.01 4.89 11.81
N LEU A 84 -18.39 4.70 10.65
CA LEU A 84 -17.36 3.69 10.45
C LEU A 84 -16.13 3.91 11.35
N ILE A 85 -15.65 5.15 11.46
CA ILE A 85 -14.53 5.49 12.36
C ILE A 85 -14.88 5.16 13.81
N ARG A 86 -16.09 5.51 14.28
CA ARG A 86 -16.53 5.18 15.65
C ARG A 86 -16.55 3.69 15.89
N LEU A 87 -17.13 2.92 14.95
CA LEU A 87 -17.19 1.47 15.05
C LEU A 87 -15.78 0.86 15.15
N LEU A 88 -14.86 1.27 14.27
CA LEU A 88 -13.49 0.75 14.29
C LEU A 88 -12.74 1.15 15.58
N ASP A 89 -13.02 2.33 16.13
CA ASP A 89 -12.44 2.77 17.39
C ASP A 89 -13.00 2.01 18.61
N GLU A 90 -14.28 1.64 18.59
CA GLU A 90 -14.90 0.77 19.61
C GLU A 90 -14.25 -0.63 19.63
N GLU A 91 -13.79 -1.11 18.48
CA GLU A 91 -13.00 -2.35 18.34
C GLU A 91 -11.50 -2.14 18.66
N GLY A 92 -11.13 -0.93 19.10
CA GLY A 92 -9.77 -0.56 19.48
C GLY A 92 -8.79 -0.54 18.30
N LEU A 93 -9.24 -0.23 17.08
CA LEU A 93 -8.40 -0.23 15.87
C LEU A 93 -7.75 1.12 15.56
N ASN A 94 -7.95 2.16 16.39
CA ASN A 94 -7.37 3.51 16.25
C ASN A 94 -7.30 3.99 14.77
N SER A 95 -8.47 4.19 14.19
CA SER A 95 -8.65 4.38 12.75
C SER A 95 -8.75 5.85 12.35
N PHE A 96 -8.24 6.26 11.19
CA PHE A 96 -8.35 7.64 10.71
C PHE A 96 -8.74 7.67 9.24
N LEU A 97 -9.55 8.64 8.84
CA LEU A 97 -9.83 8.91 7.44
C LEU A 97 -8.58 9.45 6.75
N THR A 98 -8.42 9.09 5.49
CA THR A 98 -7.43 9.62 4.57
C THR A 98 -8.06 9.89 3.19
N GLY A 99 -7.25 10.14 2.17
CA GLY A 99 -7.74 10.23 0.81
C GLY A 99 -8.68 11.42 0.55
N SER A 100 -9.56 11.26 -0.44
CA SER A 100 -10.40 12.35 -1.01
C SER A 100 -11.30 13.02 0.02
N LEU A 101 -11.73 12.27 1.04
CA LEU A 101 -12.53 12.77 2.15
C LEU A 101 -11.81 13.80 3.02
N LEU A 102 -10.47 13.78 3.08
CA LEU A 102 -9.72 14.76 3.85
C LEU A 102 -9.48 16.07 3.12
N TYR A 103 -9.17 16.01 1.82
CA TYR A 103 -8.81 17.20 1.04
C TYR A 103 -9.97 17.72 0.17
N CYS A 104 -11.20 17.38 0.54
CA CYS A 104 -12.44 17.94 -0.04
C CYS A 104 -12.58 17.71 -1.55
N ALA A 105 -12.12 16.56 -2.04
CA ALA A 105 -12.19 16.18 -3.46
C ALA A 105 -13.03 14.92 -3.68
N ALA A 106 -13.86 14.56 -2.70
CA ALA A 106 -14.78 13.45 -2.81
C ALA A 106 -16.07 13.88 -3.53
N ASP A 107 -16.61 12.96 -4.31
CA ASP A 107 -17.95 13.00 -4.90
C ASP A 107 -18.78 11.82 -4.37
N ASP A 108 -20.04 11.72 -4.77
CA ASP A 108 -20.95 10.65 -4.33
C ASP A 108 -20.51 9.24 -4.73
N SER A 109 -19.54 9.11 -5.64
CA SER A 109 -18.98 7.83 -6.09
C SER A 109 -17.66 7.47 -5.39
N SER A 110 -17.22 8.31 -4.45
CA SER A 110 -15.94 8.15 -3.77
C SER A 110 -15.97 7.03 -2.74
N ASP A 111 -14.81 6.39 -2.60
CA ASP A 111 -14.49 5.42 -1.56
C ASP A 111 -14.23 6.12 -0.22
N ILE A 112 -14.25 5.32 0.86
CA ILE A 112 -13.79 5.73 2.18
C ILE A 112 -12.39 5.16 2.39
N ASP A 113 -11.37 6.02 2.31
CA ASP A 113 -10.01 5.63 2.62
C ASP A 113 -9.74 5.74 4.14
N ILE A 114 -9.24 4.67 4.75
CA ILE A 114 -8.92 4.59 6.17
C ILE A 114 -7.45 4.19 6.35
N VAL A 115 -6.78 4.79 7.33
CA VAL A 115 -5.50 4.34 7.86
C VAL A 115 -5.67 3.86 9.30
N ILE A 116 -5.09 2.71 9.61
CA ILE A 116 -4.97 2.14 10.95
C ILE A 116 -3.49 2.00 11.24
N TYR A 117 -3.03 2.61 12.33
CA TYR A 117 -1.64 2.49 12.76
C TYR A 117 -1.48 1.29 13.69
N THR A 118 -0.64 0.32 13.31
CA THR A 118 -0.49 -0.94 14.04
C THR A 118 0.58 -0.84 15.13
N TYR A 119 0.35 0.04 16.11
CA TYR A 119 1.28 0.27 17.23
C TYR A 119 1.26 -0.85 18.27
N ASP A 120 0.13 -1.55 18.41
CA ASP A 120 0.03 -2.72 19.27
C ASP A 120 0.53 -3.95 18.51
N HIS A 121 1.76 -4.36 18.80
CA HIS A 121 2.39 -5.48 18.10
C HIS A 121 1.84 -6.85 18.54
N GLU A 122 1.09 -6.92 19.64
CA GLU A 122 0.45 -8.16 20.10
C GLU A 122 -0.92 -8.35 19.46
N LYS A 123 -1.56 -7.27 19.01
CA LYS A 123 -2.87 -7.30 18.37
C LYS A 123 -2.80 -7.88 16.95
N ASN A 124 -3.60 -8.93 16.73
CA ASN A 124 -3.82 -9.47 15.38
C ASN A 124 -4.91 -8.67 14.64
N TYR A 125 -4.51 -7.53 14.07
CA TYR A 125 -5.41 -6.65 13.30
C TYR A 125 -6.13 -7.35 12.15
N ARG A 126 -5.49 -8.35 11.51
CA ARG A 126 -6.12 -9.11 10.44
C ARG A 126 -7.32 -9.91 10.96
N ASP A 127 -7.14 -10.62 12.07
CA ASP A 127 -8.21 -11.40 12.69
C ASP A 127 -9.35 -10.50 13.20
N GLU A 128 -9.04 -9.31 13.70
CA GLU A 128 -10.09 -8.34 14.08
C GLU A 128 -10.94 -7.92 12.88
N MET A 129 -10.33 -7.68 11.72
CA MET A 129 -11.08 -7.40 10.50
C MET A 129 -11.92 -8.59 10.05
N GLU A 130 -11.39 -9.81 10.13
CA GLU A 130 -12.14 -11.03 9.82
C GLU A 130 -13.35 -11.20 10.74
N LYS A 131 -13.24 -10.89 12.03
CA LYS A 131 -14.38 -10.88 12.97
C LYS A 131 -15.45 -9.88 12.53
N LEU A 132 -15.08 -8.68 12.09
CA LEU A 132 -16.03 -7.67 11.60
C LEU A 132 -16.73 -8.10 10.31
N ILE A 133 -16.04 -8.83 9.44
CA ILE A 133 -16.63 -9.43 8.24
C ILE A 133 -17.61 -10.54 8.64
N ASN A 134 -17.22 -11.42 9.56
CA ASN A 134 -18.07 -12.51 10.04
C ASN A 134 -19.33 -12.02 10.79
N ARG A 135 -19.26 -10.82 11.39
CA ARG A 135 -20.39 -10.12 12.01
C ARG A 135 -21.27 -9.36 11.01
N ASN A 136 -20.98 -9.43 9.71
CA ASN A 136 -21.66 -8.70 8.64
C ASN A 136 -21.59 -7.17 8.80
N ILE A 137 -20.60 -6.64 9.52
CA ILE A 137 -20.33 -5.20 9.55
C ILE A 137 -19.74 -4.76 8.21
N PHE A 138 -18.77 -5.53 7.72
CA PHE A 138 -18.24 -5.40 6.38
C PHE A 138 -18.71 -6.57 5.51
N ASN A 139 -18.91 -6.27 4.23
CA ASN A 139 -19.06 -7.29 3.20
C ASN A 139 -17.79 -7.36 2.36
N ARG A 140 -17.45 -8.55 1.87
CA ARG A 140 -16.45 -8.71 0.81
C ARG A 140 -16.96 -8.04 -0.47
N LEU A 141 -16.03 -7.63 -1.33
CA LEU A 141 -16.36 -7.06 -2.63
C LEU A 141 -16.99 -8.10 -3.56
N ASP A 142 -18.01 -7.69 -4.29
CA ASP A 142 -18.56 -8.49 -5.38
C ASP A 142 -17.72 -8.32 -6.68
N ASP A 143 -18.02 -9.12 -7.70
CA ASP A 143 -17.26 -9.09 -8.96
C ASP A 143 -17.41 -7.74 -9.71
N ASN A 144 -18.50 -6.99 -9.50
CA ASN A 144 -18.69 -5.66 -10.09
C ASN A 144 -17.80 -4.63 -9.38
N ASP A 145 -17.74 -4.68 -8.05
CA ASP A 145 -16.87 -3.83 -7.23
C ASP A 145 -15.40 -4.07 -7.59
N ILE A 146 -14.98 -5.34 -7.71
CA ILE A 146 -13.61 -5.70 -8.11
C ILE A 146 -13.28 -5.15 -9.49
N THR A 147 -14.19 -5.30 -10.46
CA THR A 147 -13.99 -4.78 -11.83
C THR A 147 -13.84 -3.26 -11.84
N LYS A 148 -14.63 -2.53 -11.01
CA LYS A 148 -14.50 -1.07 -10.85
C LYS A 148 -13.14 -0.68 -10.27
N ILE A 149 -12.63 -1.41 -9.28
CA ILE A 149 -11.31 -1.13 -8.69
C ILE A 149 -10.19 -1.36 -9.71
N ILE A 150 -10.20 -2.52 -10.38
CA ILE A 150 -9.13 -2.87 -11.32
C ILE A 150 -9.08 -1.89 -12.51
N SER A 151 -10.24 -1.53 -13.07
CA SER A 151 -10.33 -0.60 -14.21
C SER A 151 -9.88 0.83 -13.86
N LYS A 152 -10.07 1.29 -12.62
CA LYS A 152 -9.62 2.61 -12.17
C LYS A 152 -8.09 2.73 -12.09
N VAL A 153 -7.37 1.64 -11.81
CA VAL A 153 -5.93 1.68 -11.53
C VAL A 153 -5.08 1.12 -12.67
N GLY A 154 -5.43 -0.06 -13.20
CA GLY A 154 -4.86 -0.64 -14.43
C GLY A 154 -3.33 -0.72 -14.52
N GLU A 155 -2.59 -0.84 -13.42
CA GLU A 155 -1.12 -0.80 -13.43
C GLU A 155 -0.50 -1.83 -12.47
N GLY A 156 0.67 -2.37 -12.80
CA GLY A 156 1.59 -3.04 -11.87
C GLY A 156 1.24 -4.46 -11.39
N LEU A 157 0.01 -4.94 -11.55
CA LEU A 157 -0.35 -6.33 -11.28
C LEU A 157 -1.34 -6.82 -12.33
N GLU A 158 -1.16 -8.06 -12.79
CA GLU A 158 -2.06 -8.71 -13.73
C GLU A 158 -3.51 -8.76 -13.20
N HIS A 159 -4.50 -8.57 -14.09
CA HIS A 159 -5.91 -8.50 -13.72
C HIS A 159 -6.38 -9.71 -12.92
N TYR A 160 -6.02 -10.93 -13.35
CA TYR A 160 -6.41 -12.16 -12.64
C TYR A 160 -5.81 -12.22 -11.23
N SER A 161 -4.51 -11.99 -11.09
CA SER A 161 -3.84 -11.93 -9.80
C SER A 161 -4.47 -10.87 -8.87
N HIS A 162 -4.76 -9.68 -9.39
CA HIS A 162 -5.38 -8.62 -8.60
C HIS A 162 -6.79 -8.99 -8.14
N LYS A 163 -7.60 -9.59 -9.01
CA LYS A 163 -8.94 -10.10 -8.67
C LYS A 163 -8.87 -11.14 -7.54
N MET A 164 -7.92 -12.08 -7.61
CA MET A 164 -7.76 -13.11 -6.58
C MET A 164 -7.36 -12.52 -5.22
N ILE A 165 -6.50 -11.51 -5.19
CA ILE A 165 -6.15 -10.80 -3.94
C ILE A 165 -7.36 -10.07 -3.36
N LEU A 166 -8.07 -9.28 -4.18
CA LEU A 166 -9.22 -8.50 -3.73
C LEU A 166 -10.33 -9.37 -3.12
N ARG A 167 -10.55 -10.59 -3.64
CA ARG A 167 -11.57 -11.52 -3.12
C ARG A 167 -11.37 -11.94 -1.67
N ARG A 168 -10.12 -11.99 -1.20
CA ARG A 168 -9.79 -12.41 0.18
C ARG A 168 -9.23 -11.28 1.04
N SER A 169 -9.15 -10.07 0.50
CA SER A 169 -8.42 -8.99 1.15
C SER A 169 -9.24 -8.34 2.27
N VAL A 170 -8.57 -8.01 3.37
CA VAL A 170 -9.14 -7.18 4.45
C VAL A 170 -8.91 -5.68 4.22
N HIS A 171 -8.17 -5.34 3.17
CA HIS A 171 -7.83 -3.98 2.79
C HIS A 171 -8.89 -3.29 1.94
N GLU A 172 -9.75 -4.05 1.26
CA GLU A 172 -10.75 -3.51 0.35
C GLU A 172 -12.06 -4.25 0.64
N LEU A 173 -13.00 -3.54 1.25
CA LEU A 173 -14.25 -4.08 1.77
C LEU A 173 -15.41 -3.16 1.41
N LYS A 174 -16.64 -3.57 1.72
CA LYS A 174 -17.86 -2.78 1.53
C LYS A 174 -18.54 -2.53 2.87
N TYR A 175 -18.79 -1.26 3.18
CA TYR A 175 -19.56 -0.83 4.35
C TYR A 175 -20.78 -0.05 3.88
N LYS A 176 -21.99 -0.52 4.21
CA LYS A 176 -23.27 0.10 3.78
C LYS A 176 -23.30 0.49 2.30
N ASN A 177 -22.91 -0.44 1.43
CA ASN A 177 -22.77 -0.29 -0.02
C ASN A 177 -21.68 0.67 -0.54
N THR A 178 -20.85 1.22 0.33
CA THR A 178 -19.70 2.06 -0.03
C THR A 178 -18.40 1.25 0.06
N ILE A 179 -17.53 1.37 -0.95
CA ILE A 179 -16.20 0.75 -0.93
C ILE A 179 -15.34 1.45 0.12
N VAL A 180 -14.64 0.66 0.93
CA VAL A 180 -13.73 1.12 1.97
C VAL A 180 -12.35 0.52 1.70
N SER A 181 -11.35 1.38 1.60
CA SER A 181 -9.96 1.01 1.45
C SER A 181 -9.23 1.23 2.78
N ILE A 182 -8.82 0.15 3.45
CA ILE A 182 -8.21 0.17 4.78
C ILE A 182 -6.73 -0.14 4.68
N ARG A 183 -5.89 0.78 5.15
CA ARG A 183 -4.44 0.61 5.19
C ARG A 183 -3.94 0.43 6.62
N PHE A 184 -3.39 -0.74 6.92
CA PHE A 184 -2.65 -1.00 8.14
C PHE A 184 -1.21 -0.50 7.97
N VAL A 185 -0.78 0.50 8.73
CA VAL A 185 0.55 1.11 8.62
C VAL A 185 1.43 0.63 9.75
N ASP A 186 2.53 -0.03 9.40
CA ASP A 186 3.60 -0.44 10.30
C ASP A 186 4.91 0.22 9.86
N CYS A 187 5.44 1.11 10.70
CA CYS A 187 6.77 1.68 10.53
C CYS A 187 7.64 1.47 11.77
N SER A 188 7.47 0.31 12.41
CA SER A 188 8.28 -0.15 13.53
C SER A 188 9.78 -0.22 13.18
N ALA A 189 10.60 -0.32 14.23
CA ALA A 189 12.05 -0.45 14.08
C ALA A 189 12.42 -1.65 13.20
N ASP A 190 11.72 -2.77 13.32
CA ASP A 190 12.02 -3.98 12.54
C ASP A 190 11.68 -3.84 11.06
N VAL A 191 10.57 -3.16 10.73
CA VAL A 191 10.26 -2.78 9.34
C VAL A 191 11.37 -1.87 8.78
N LYS A 192 11.80 -0.87 9.55
CA LYS A 192 12.88 0.05 9.14
C LYS A 192 14.23 -0.66 8.98
N LYS A 193 14.55 -1.63 9.85
CA LYS A 193 15.74 -2.49 9.75
C LYS A 193 15.73 -3.39 8.51
N ILE A 194 14.63 -3.52 7.78
CA ILE A 194 14.61 -4.23 6.49
C ILE A 194 14.69 -3.21 5.35
N LEU A 195 13.87 -2.16 5.41
CA LEU A 195 13.61 -1.27 4.28
C LEU A 195 14.57 -0.09 4.18
N CYS A 196 15.18 0.37 5.27
CA CYS A 196 16.00 1.57 5.27
C CYS A 196 17.50 1.29 5.13
N ASN A 197 17.88 0.03 4.85
CA ASN A 197 19.28 -0.31 4.67
C ASN A 197 19.83 0.17 3.34
N LYS A 198 21.07 0.62 3.40
CA LYS A 198 21.90 0.87 2.24
C LYS A 198 22.00 -0.37 1.36
N LEU A 199 21.84 -0.14 0.06
CA LEU A 199 22.06 -1.13 -0.97
C LEU A 199 23.53 -1.16 -1.35
N ARG A 200 24.06 -2.38 -1.46
CA ARG A 200 25.36 -2.63 -2.08
C ARG A 200 25.23 -2.59 -3.59
N VAL A 201 24.23 -3.28 -4.14
CA VAL A 201 23.99 -3.39 -5.57
C VAL A 201 22.56 -3.83 -5.86
N CYS A 202 22.08 -3.46 -7.04
CA CYS A 202 20.88 -4.03 -7.65
C CYS A 202 21.24 -4.91 -8.83
N GLU A 203 20.74 -6.14 -8.84
CA GLU A 203 21.00 -7.13 -9.88
C GLU A 203 19.71 -7.54 -10.55
N ASN A 204 19.76 -7.77 -11.87
CA ASN A 204 18.61 -8.31 -12.58
C ASN A 204 18.23 -9.68 -11.99
N TYR A 205 16.94 -9.88 -11.78
CA TYR A 205 16.39 -11.11 -11.26
C TYR A 205 15.18 -11.55 -12.07
N HIS A 206 15.08 -12.86 -12.27
CA HIS A 206 13.93 -13.49 -12.88
C HIS A 206 13.74 -14.88 -12.26
N GLY A 207 12.59 -15.10 -11.62
CA GLY A 207 12.33 -16.36 -10.94
C GLY A 207 10.94 -16.46 -10.32
N VAL A 208 10.72 -17.59 -9.64
CA VAL A 208 9.49 -17.86 -8.89
C VAL A 208 9.84 -17.99 -7.41
N LEU A 209 9.23 -17.13 -6.60
CA LEU A 209 9.40 -17.07 -5.16
C LEU A 209 8.19 -17.72 -4.50
N LYS A 210 8.39 -18.63 -3.55
CA LYS A 210 7.32 -19.15 -2.68
C LYS A 210 7.36 -18.43 -1.35
N ILE A 211 6.24 -17.83 -0.93
CA ILE A 211 6.14 -17.21 0.39
C ILE A 211 6.20 -18.30 1.46
N ILE A 212 7.11 -18.12 2.41
CA ILE A 212 7.29 -19.02 3.56
C ILE A 212 6.89 -18.37 4.88
N TYR A 213 6.76 -17.04 4.91
CA TYR A 213 6.28 -16.29 6.08
C TYR A 213 5.60 -14.99 5.66
N ASP A 214 4.43 -14.69 6.23
CA ASP A 214 3.53 -13.60 5.82
C ASP A 214 2.95 -12.76 6.97
N GLU A 215 3.51 -12.81 8.17
CA GLU A 215 2.99 -12.09 9.34
C GLU A 215 2.81 -10.57 9.09
N LYS A 216 3.78 -9.94 8.42
CA LYS A 216 3.72 -8.52 8.04
C LYS A 216 3.11 -8.29 6.65
N GLY A 217 2.56 -9.34 6.04
CA GLY A 217 2.01 -9.33 4.69
C GLY A 217 0.70 -8.54 4.53
N PHE A 218 -0.02 -8.30 5.62
CA PHE A 218 -1.24 -7.48 5.63
C PHE A 218 -0.97 -6.00 5.99
N THR A 219 0.29 -5.62 6.24
CA THR A 219 0.63 -4.24 6.58
C THR A 219 1.05 -3.45 5.34
N THR A 220 1.26 -2.14 5.49
CA THR A 220 1.86 -1.26 4.50
C THR A 220 3.04 -0.55 5.15
N PRO A 221 4.27 -0.82 4.67
CA PRO A 221 4.64 -1.77 3.61
C PRO A 221 4.30 -3.23 3.94
N SER A 222 3.84 -4.00 2.95
CA SER A 222 3.72 -5.45 3.12
C SER A 222 5.10 -6.07 3.01
N ILE A 223 5.45 -6.95 3.95
CA ILE A 223 6.75 -7.64 4.00
C ILE A 223 6.52 -9.14 4.17
N TYR A 224 7.21 -9.90 3.34
CA TYR A 224 7.18 -11.36 3.30
C TYR A 224 8.60 -11.91 3.37
N LEU A 225 8.73 -13.13 3.88
CA LEU A 225 9.90 -13.96 3.62
C LEU A 225 9.53 -14.94 2.50
N ALA A 226 10.32 -14.98 1.44
CA ALA A 226 10.07 -15.87 0.31
C ALA A 226 11.33 -16.61 -0.10
N LYS A 227 11.15 -17.84 -0.56
CA LYS A 227 12.22 -18.72 -1.02
C LYS A 227 12.15 -18.87 -2.54
N ASP A 228 13.25 -18.62 -3.22
CA ASP A 228 13.39 -18.92 -4.64
C ASP A 228 13.26 -20.42 -4.88
N MET A 229 12.36 -20.80 -5.78
CA MET A 229 12.08 -22.20 -6.05
C MET A 229 13.24 -22.94 -6.74
N SER A 230 14.08 -22.21 -7.48
CA SER A 230 15.27 -22.71 -8.16
C SER A 230 16.48 -22.72 -7.22
N SER A 231 16.96 -21.53 -6.81
CA SER A 231 18.22 -21.40 -6.06
C SER A 231 18.11 -21.75 -4.58
N LYS A 232 16.88 -21.85 -4.06
CA LYS A 232 16.58 -22.02 -2.62
C LYS A 232 17.02 -20.85 -1.74
N GLU A 233 17.50 -19.76 -2.34
CA GLU A 233 17.85 -18.52 -1.64
C GLU A 233 16.60 -17.86 -1.04
N VAL A 234 16.77 -17.19 0.09
CA VAL A 234 15.69 -16.55 0.84
C VAL A 234 15.80 -15.03 0.70
N TYR A 235 14.66 -14.39 0.45
CA TYR A 235 14.53 -12.97 0.20
C TYR A 235 13.47 -12.36 1.09
N TYR A 236 13.71 -11.13 1.54
CA TYR A 236 12.64 -10.25 1.97
C TYR A 236 11.91 -9.71 0.75
N VAL A 237 10.63 -10.03 0.58
CA VAL A 237 9.82 -9.49 -0.51
C VAL A 237 8.91 -8.41 0.06
N TYR A 238 8.87 -7.23 -0.55
CA TYR A 238 8.10 -6.13 -0.01
C TYR A 238 7.38 -5.27 -1.06
N SER A 239 6.40 -4.50 -0.59
CA SER A 239 5.61 -3.57 -1.41
C SER A 239 5.03 -2.44 -0.56
N HIS A 240 4.93 -1.23 -1.14
CA HIS A 240 4.15 -0.13 -0.56
C HIS A 240 2.75 0.03 -1.21
N ARG A 241 2.35 -0.90 -2.08
CA ARG A 241 1.03 -0.94 -2.72
C ARG A 241 0.18 -2.05 -2.09
N MET A 242 -1.03 -1.67 -1.65
CA MET A 242 -2.03 -2.58 -1.08
C MET A 242 -2.41 -3.76 -2.00
N ARG A 243 -2.25 -3.63 -3.32
CA ARG A 243 -2.52 -4.74 -4.27
C ARG A 243 -1.56 -5.93 -4.15
N PHE A 244 -0.45 -5.76 -3.44
CA PHE A 244 0.47 -6.85 -3.11
C PHE A 244 0.44 -7.16 -1.62
N ALA A 245 -0.57 -6.67 -0.88
CA ALA A 245 -0.82 -7.09 0.48
C ALA A 245 -1.68 -8.37 0.48
N ASP A 246 -1.86 -8.97 1.65
CA ASP A 246 -2.67 -10.18 1.84
C ASP A 246 -2.20 -11.43 1.05
N LEU A 247 -0.96 -11.46 0.56
CA LEU A 247 -0.33 -12.71 0.15
C LEU A 247 -0.13 -13.62 1.36
N ARG A 248 -0.25 -14.94 1.17
CA ARG A 248 -0.20 -15.93 2.25
C ARG A 248 0.97 -16.87 2.08
N SER A 249 1.44 -17.43 3.19
CA SER A 249 2.38 -18.55 3.15
C SER A 249 1.86 -19.66 2.22
N GLY A 250 2.71 -20.11 1.29
CA GLY A 250 2.34 -21.04 0.24
C GLY A 250 2.11 -20.40 -1.14
N ASP A 251 1.67 -19.14 -1.20
CA ASP A 251 1.51 -18.42 -2.46
C ASP A 251 2.86 -18.29 -3.19
N LYS A 252 2.79 -18.20 -4.52
CA LYS A 252 3.96 -18.03 -5.37
C LYS A 252 3.89 -16.71 -6.13
N ILE A 253 5.05 -16.10 -6.29
CA ILE A 253 5.24 -14.84 -7.00
C ILE A 253 6.20 -15.14 -8.14
N PHE A 254 5.71 -15.04 -9.37
CA PHE A 254 6.60 -14.86 -10.51
C PHE A 254 7.04 -13.40 -10.53
N TYR A 255 8.35 -13.18 -10.53
CA TYR A 255 8.93 -11.85 -10.48
C TYR A 255 10.03 -11.70 -11.53
N LYS A 256 9.98 -10.61 -12.29
CA LYS A 256 11.03 -10.17 -13.20
C LYS A 256 11.34 -8.69 -12.91
N GLY A 257 12.54 -8.41 -12.44
CA GLY A 257 12.92 -7.08 -11.98
C GLY A 257 14.32 -7.10 -11.36
N PHE A 258 14.45 -6.53 -10.16
CA PHE A 258 15.73 -6.45 -9.46
C PHE A 258 15.69 -7.15 -8.11
N VAL A 259 16.79 -7.81 -7.78
CA VAL A 259 17.14 -8.12 -6.38
C VAL A 259 18.02 -6.99 -5.87
N GLU A 260 17.68 -6.51 -4.68
CA GLU A 260 18.42 -5.49 -3.96
C GLU A 260 19.29 -6.19 -2.90
N LYS A 261 20.61 -6.21 -3.10
CA LYS A 261 21.58 -6.78 -2.17
C LYS A 261 21.94 -5.71 -1.12
N THR A 262 21.65 -5.92 0.16
CA THR A 262 21.91 -4.93 1.21
C THR A 262 23.35 -5.00 1.73
N CYS A 263 23.83 -3.91 2.34
CA CYS A 263 25.12 -3.91 3.05
C CYS A 263 25.12 -4.80 4.31
N GLU A 264 23.94 -5.11 4.86
CA GLU A 264 23.75 -5.96 6.05
C GLU A 264 23.72 -7.48 5.72
N GLY A 265 23.99 -7.86 4.47
CA GLY A 265 24.16 -9.27 4.08
C GLY A 265 22.87 -10.04 3.83
N PHE A 266 21.72 -9.36 3.73
CA PHE A 266 20.46 -9.98 3.29
C PHE A 266 19.97 -9.37 1.98
N ASN A 267 19.07 -10.10 1.31
CA ASN A 267 18.58 -9.72 -0.01
C ASN A 267 17.09 -9.42 0.04
N ARG A 268 16.67 -8.42 -0.74
CA ARG A 268 15.27 -8.03 -0.79
C ARG A 268 14.78 -7.79 -2.22
N ILE A 269 13.48 -7.90 -2.42
CA ILE A 269 12.81 -7.74 -3.70
C ILE A 269 11.64 -6.78 -3.52
N ASN A 270 11.64 -5.70 -4.30
CA ASN A 270 10.58 -4.71 -4.32
C ASN A 270 9.57 -5.02 -5.44
N LEU A 271 8.35 -5.40 -5.06
CA LEU A 271 7.28 -5.71 -6.02
C LEU A 271 6.76 -4.47 -6.75
N ASP A 272 7.00 -3.26 -6.25
CA ASP A 272 6.50 -2.02 -6.87
C ASP A 272 7.25 -1.63 -8.16
N ILE A 273 8.38 -2.28 -8.46
CA ILE A 273 9.30 -1.89 -9.54
C ILE A 273 9.60 -3.00 -10.56
N GLY A 274 8.94 -4.16 -10.46
CA GLY A 274 9.10 -5.28 -11.39
C GLY A 274 7.81 -5.68 -12.09
N ASP A 275 7.92 -6.65 -13.00
CA ASP A 275 6.78 -7.37 -13.57
C ASP A 275 6.44 -8.53 -12.63
N VAL A 276 5.17 -8.57 -12.18
CA VAL A 276 4.73 -9.44 -11.10
C VAL A 276 3.47 -10.20 -11.52
N ARG A 277 3.49 -11.51 -11.32
CA ARG A 277 2.28 -12.36 -11.38
C ARG A 277 2.19 -13.21 -10.13
N ILE A 278 0.98 -13.33 -9.58
CA ILE A 278 0.71 -14.07 -8.35
C ILE A 278 -0.02 -15.35 -8.71
N ILE A 279 0.51 -16.47 -8.22
CA ILE A 279 -0.09 -17.79 -8.29
C ILE A 279 -0.46 -18.16 -6.85
N MET A 280 -1.75 -18.06 -6.54
CA MET A 280 -2.24 -18.34 -5.19
C MET A 280 -2.23 -19.83 -4.89
N ASN A 281 -1.91 -20.17 -3.64
CA ASN A 281 -2.21 -21.48 -3.11
C ASN A 281 -3.71 -21.54 -2.80
N THR A 282 -4.43 -22.40 -3.53
CA THR A 282 -5.85 -22.68 -3.30
C THR A 282 -6.06 -23.58 -2.10
#